data_AF-A0A9J5X2B0-F1
#
_entry.id   AF-A0A9J5X2B0-F1
#
_cell.length_a   1.000
_cell.length_b   1.000
_cell.length_c   1.000
_cell.angle_alpha   90.00
_cell.angle_beta   90.00
_cell.angle_gamma   90.00
#
_symmetry.space_group_name_H-M   'P 1'
#
loop_
_entity.id
_entity.type
_entity.pdbx_description
1 polymer ?
#
loop_
_entity_poly.entity_id
_entity_poly.type
_entity_poly.pdbx_seq_one_letter_code
_entity_poly.pdbx_strand_id
1 'polypeptide(L)'
;MRCPKDTKKRMWKYINAIYEINCQNGKKQKWRHQMDLLILQEYRATKDNNEEPSKPEIFIVTRTKMGKEILVDTQVTIVELQNCQNYGKTADDAFRAVFEKEQPSQLRCYGRSMTTSSLKKDEEINNLKQKHANEITSLKEALRKEMRHLFTQLRAQAVKGTNLPHSSGLAHDSVLHK
;
A
#
# COMPACT_ATOMS: atom_id res chain seq x y z
N MET A 1 10.00 7.89 -60.52
CA MET A 1 11.07 8.62 -59.81
C MET A 1 11.82 7.67 -58.89
N ARG A 2 13.15 7.55 -59.03
CA ARG A 2 13.98 6.65 -58.19
C ARG A 2 14.61 7.48 -57.08
N CYS A 3 14.31 7.16 -55.82
CA CYS A 3 14.81 7.93 -54.66
C CYS A 3 16.35 7.93 -54.65
N PRO A 4 17.01 9.10 -54.47
CA PRO A 4 18.46 9.19 -54.44
C PRO A 4 19.06 8.25 -53.37
N LYS A 5 20.09 7.49 -53.75
CA LYS A 5 20.70 6.44 -52.91
C LYS A 5 21.21 6.99 -51.56
N ASP A 6 21.62 8.25 -51.52
CA ASP A 6 22.09 8.92 -50.30
C ASP A 6 20.97 9.16 -49.28
N THR A 7 19.73 9.38 -49.72
CA THR A 7 18.58 9.57 -48.84
C THR A 7 18.27 8.28 -48.09
N LYS A 8 18.31 7.14 -48.79
CA LYS A 8 18.12 5.81 -48.18
C LYS A 8 19.22 5.49 -47.17
N LYS A 9 20.46 5.84 -47.49
CA LYS A 9 21.62 5.67 -46.59
C LYS A 9 21.52 6.54 -45.34
N ARG A 10 21.07 7.79 -45.46
CA ARG A 10 20.82 8.69 -44.32
C ARG A 10 19.70 8.19 -43.43
N MET A 11 18.57 7.78 -44.01
CA MET A 11 17.44 7.23 -43.24
C MET A 11 17.86 5.97 -42.47
N TRP A 12 18.61 5.08 -43.11
CA TRP A 12 19.07 3.87 -42.44
C TRP A 12 20.00 4.16 -41.25
N LYS A 13 20.92 5.13 -41.39
CA LYS A 13 21.77 5.59 -40.27
C LYS A 13 20.96 6.18 -39.12
N TYR A 14 19.93 6.98 -39.42
CA TYR A 14 19.06 7.58 -38.42
C TYR A 14 18.26 6.52 -37.64
N ILE A 15 17.67 5.56 -38.36
CA ILE A 15 16.93 4.44 -37.75
C ILE A 15 17.85 3.61 -36.85
N ASN A 16 19.06 3.31 -37.31
CA ASN A 16 20.01 2.52 -36.55
C ASN A 16 20.45 3.24 -35.26
N ALA A 17 20.66 4.56 -35.32
CA ALA A 17 20.98 5.37 -34.15
C ALA A 17 19.85 5.39 -33.10
N ILE A 18 18.59 5.49 -33.54
CA ILE A 18 17.43 5.40 -32.63
C ILE A 18 17.35 4.02 -31.98
N TYR A 19 17.54 2.96 -32.77
CA TYR A 19 17.53 1.58 -32.26
C TYR A 19 18.62 1.38 -31.18
N GLU A 20 19.84 1.88 -31.41
CA GLU A 20 20.94 1.83 -30.45
C GLU A 20 20.58 2.53 -29.13
N ILE A 21 20.05 3.77 -29.23
CA ILE A 21 19.61 4.56 -28.07
C ILE A 21 18.49 3.85 -27.31
N ASN A 22 17.52 3.29 -28.02
CA ASN A 22 16.42 2.54 -27.42
C ASN A 22 16.90 1.24 -26.76
N CYS A 23 17.89 0.56 -27.31
CA CYS A 23 18.48 -0.64 -26.72
C CYS A 23 19.28 -0.32 -25.46
N GLN A 24 20.01 0.80 -25.44
CA GLN A 24 20.71 1.30 -24.27
C GLN A 24 19.75 1.78 -23.17
N ASN A 25 18.72 2.55 -23.54
CA ASN A 25 17.63 2.92 -22.62
C ASN A 25 16.87 1.68 -22.13
N GLY A 26 16.73 0.69 -23.01
CA GLY A 26 16.41 -0.72 -22.80
C GLY A 26 17.03 -1.27 -21.51
N LYS A 27 18.36 -1.35 -21.55
CA LYS A 27 19.25 -1.90 -20.51
C LYS A 27 19.34 -1.02 -19.26
N LYS A 28 19.20 0.30 -19.39
CA LYS A 28 19.23 1.26 -18.25
C LYS A 28 17.92 1.31 -17.46
N GLN A 29 16.81 0.82 -18.01
CA GLN A 29 15.59 0.63 -17.23
C GLN A 29 15.76 -0.56 -16.30
N LYS A 30 16.29 -0.28 -15.10
CA LYS A 30 16.58 -1.22 -14.00
C LYS A 30 15.35 -2.02 -13.53
N TRP A 31 14.13 -1.55 -13.84
CA TRP A 31 12.90 -2.02 -13.19
C TRP A 31 11.75 -2.29 -14.17
N ARG A 32 11.98 -3.07 -15.23
CA ARG A 32 10.90 -3.40 -16.18
C ARG A 32 9.78 -4.27 -15.60
N HIS A 33 9.92 -4.82 -14.39
CA HIS A 33 8.99 -5.82 -13.84
C HIS A 33 8.69 -5.70 -12.33
N GLN A 34 9.08 -4.62 -11.65
CA GLN A 34 8.92 -4.54 -10.19
C GLN A 34 7.53 -4.13 -9.71
N MET A 35 6.80 -3.35 -10.51
CA MET A 35 5.48 -2.86 -10.13
C MET A 35 4.42 -3.96 -10.16
N ASP A 36 4.53 -4.83 -11.16
CA ASP A 36 3.69 -6.01 -11.37
C ASP A 36 3.81 -6.95 -10.17
N LEU A 37 5.05 -7.16 -9.70
CA LEU A 37 5.34 -7.94 -8.52
C LEU A 37 4.72 -7.34 -7.25
N LEU A 38 4.68 -6.01 -7.11
CA LEU A 38 4.17 -5.36 -5.90
C LEU A 38 2.63 -5.38 -5.81
N ILE A 39 1.92 -5.12 -6.92
CA ILE A 39 0.45 -5.28 -6.97
C ILE A 39 0.06 -6.75 -6.84
N LEU A 40 0.81 -7.66 -7.46
CA LEU A 40 0.63 -9.10 -7.34
C LEU A 40 0.87 -9.57 -5.88
N GLN A 41 1.87 -9.00 -5.18
CA GLN A 41 2.15 -9.27 -3.76
C GLN A 41 1.03 -8.76 -2.85
N GLU A 42 0.54 -7.53 -3.04
CA GLU A 42 -0.59 -6.99 -2.28
C GLU A 42 -1.86 -7.81 -2.51
N TYR A 43 -2.17 -8.14 -3.77
CA TYR A 43 -3.34 -8.94 -4.09
C TYR A 43 -3.24 -10.35 -3.49
N ARG A 44 -2.06 -10.98 -3.56
CA ARG A 44 -1.79 -12.25 -2.88
C ARG A 44 -1.97 -12.13 -1.36
N ALA A 45 -1.54 -11.03 -0.75
CA ALA A 45 -1.73 -10.77 0.68
C ALA A 45 -3.21 -10.56 1.08
N THR A 46 -4.06 -10.14 0.14
CA THR A 46 -5.51 -10.00 0.37
C THR A 46 -6.33 -11.25 0.08
N LYS A 47 -5.75 -12.26 -0.57
CA LYS A 47 -6.40 -13.55 -0.84
C LYS A 47 -5.91 -14.57 0.18
N ASP A 48 -6.81 -15.06 1.03
CA ASP A 48 -6.50 -16.02 2.11
C ASP A 48 -5.93 -17.38 1.61
N ASN A 49 -5.93 -17.61 0.30
CA ASN A 49 -5.67 -18.92 -0.31
C ASN A 49 -4.22 -19.10 -0.80
N ASN A 50 -3.37 -18.05 -0.76
CA ASN A 50 -2.01 -18.03 -1.34
C ASN A 50 -1.91 -18.43 -2.84
N GLU A 51 -3.03 -18.57 -3.53
CA GLU A 51 -3.07 -19.03 -4.92
C GLU A 51 -2.55 -17.96 -5.87
N GLU A 52 -1.86 -18.38 -6.94
CA GLU A 52 -1.31 -17.46 -7.92
C GLU A 52 -2.44 -16.76 -8.68
N PRO A 53 -2.49 -15.42 -8.68
CA PRO A 53 -3.55 -14.68 -9.35
C PRO A 53 -3.56 -14.93 -10.84
N SER A 54 -4.74 -15.14 -11.41
CA SER A 54 -4.89 -15.29 -12.85
C SER A 54 -4.65 -13.95 -13.56
N LYS A 55 -4.19 -14.01 -14.82
CA LYS A 55 -4.00 -12.84 -15.69
C LYS A 55 -5.22 -11.91 -15.77
N PRO A 56 -6.47 -12.39 -15.95
CA PRO A 56 -7.64 -11.53 -15.94
C PRO A 56 -7.88 -10.83 -14.60
N GLU A 57 -7.61 -11.49 -13.47
CA GLU A 57 -7.75 -10.86 -12.14
C GLU A 57 -6.75 -9.70 -11.98
N ILE A 58 -5.50 -9.90 -12.40
CA ILE A 58 -4.48 -8.84 -12.35
C ILE A 58 -4.86 -7.68 -13.26
N PHE A 59 -5.40 -7.96 -14.44
CA PHE A 59 -5.89 -6.92 -15.36
C PHE A 59 -7.03 -6.09 -14.74
N ILE A 60 -8.04 -6.74 -14.14
CA ILE A 60 -9.16 -6.03 -13.50
C ILE A 60 -8.67 -5.20 -12.31
N VAL A 61 -7.84 -5.78 -11.44
CA VAL A 61 -7.33 -5.10 -10.24
C VAL A 61 -6.50 -3.88 -10.60
N THR A 62 -5.58 -4.02 -11.56
CA THR A 62 -4.72 -2.90 -11.99
C THR A 62 -5.50 -1.77 -12.67
N ARG A 63 -6.61 -2.09 -13.33
CA ARG A 63 -7.45 -1.09 -14.03
C ARG A 63 -8.53 -0.44 -13.18
N THR A 64 -8.91 -1.06 -12.07
CA THR A 64 -9.95 -0.55 -11.15
C THR A 64 -9.40 0.07 -9.87
N LYS A 65 -8.20 -0.32 -9.38
CA LYS A 65 -7.61 0.24 -8.13
C LYS A 65 -7.19 1.71 -8.22
N MET A 66 -7.07 2.29 -9.41
CA MET A 66 -6.78 3.72 -9.53
C MET A 66 -8.06 4.52 -9.28
N GLY A 67 -8.10 5.39 -8.27
CA GLY A 67 -9.18 6.35 -8.01
C GLY A 67 -9.34 7.45 -9.08
N LYS A 68 -9.05 7.13 -10.34
CA LYS A 68 -9.33 7.94 -11.53
C LYS A 68 -10.48 7.29 -12.29
N GLU A 69 -11.20 8.10 -13.05
CA GLU A 69 -12.27 7.61 -13.93
C GLU A 69 -11.73 6.53 -14.86
N ILE A 70 -12.37 5.37 -14.83
CA ILE A 70 -12.02 4.23 -15.67
C ILE A 70 -12.38 4.60 -17.11
N LEU A 71 -11.45 4.41 -18.05
CA LEU A 71 -11.73 4.63 -19.47
C LEU A 71 -12.88 3.72 -19.92
N VAL A 72 -13.84 4.26 -20.66
CA VAL A 72 -15.03 3.53 -21.13
C VAL A 72 -14.65 2.22 -21.83
N ASP A 73 -13.64 2.23 -22.69
CA ASP A 73 -13.14 1.04 -23.39
C ASP A 73 -12.63 -0.05 -22.43
N THR A 74 -11.99 0.37 -21.33
CA THR A 74 -11.50 -0.54 -20.27
C THR A 74 -12.66 -1.11 -19.47
N GLN A 75 -13.70 -0.30 -19.22
CA GLN A 75 -14.90 -0.77 -18.53
C GLN A 75 -15.64 -1.82 -19.37
N VAL A 76 -15.79 -1.59 -20.68
CA VAL A 76 -16.43 -2.53 -21.60
C VAL A 76 -15.66 -3.86 -21.64
N THR A 77 -14.33 -3.82 -21.75
CA THR A 77 -13.51 -5.05 -21.75
C THR A 77 -13.56 -5.80 -20.41
N ILE A 78 -13.65 -5.11 -19.27
CA ILE A 78 -13.84 -5.76 -17.96
C ILE A 78 -15.20 -6.48 -17.91
N VAL A 79 -16.26 -5.84 -18.39
CA VAL A 79 -17.61 -6.45 -18.42
C VAL A 79 -17.66 -7.66 -19.35
N GLU A 80 -17.06 -7.58 -20.54
CA GLU A 80 -16.96 -8.72 -21.47
C GLU A 80 -16.18 -9.90 -20.88
N LEU A 81 -15.09 -9.60 -20.16
CA LEU A 81 -14.25 -10.59 -19.50
C LEU A 81 -15.01 -11.33 -18.38
N GLN A 82 -15.75 -10.59 -17.55
CA GLN A 82 -16.61 -11.16 -16.52
C GLN A 82 -17.75 -11.99 -17.12
N ASN A 83 -18.38 -11.53 -18.20
CA ASN A 83 -19.41 -12.28 -18.91
C ASN A 83 -18.88 -13.61 -19.48
N CYS A 84 -17.66 -13.61 -20.02
CA CYS A 84 -17.01 -14.84 -20.49
C CYS A 84 -16.75 -15.84 -19.36
N GLN A 85 -16.32 -15.37 -18.19
CA GLN A 85 -16.14 -16.22 -17.00
C GLN A 85 -17.48 -16.80 -16.52
N ASN A 86 -18.55 -16.01 -16.54
CA ASN A 86 -19.91 -16.46 -16.18
C ASN A 86 -20.46 -17.51 -17.16
N TYR A 87 -19.98 -17.53 -18.40
CA TYR A 87 -20.36 -18.52 -19.42
C TYR A 87 -19.62 -19.86 -19.28
N GLY A 88 -18.94 -20.09 -18.15
CA GLY A 88 -18.22 -21.33 -17.85
C GLY A 88 -16.86 -21.46 -18.54
N LYS A 89 -16.34 -20.39 -19.18
CA LYS A 89 -14.97 -20.40 -19.70
C LYS A 89 -13.98 -20.29 -18.56
N THR A 90 -12.85 -20.97 -18.69
CA THR A 90 -11.72 -20.78 -17.76
C THR A 90 -11.23 -19.33 -17.84
N ALA A 91 -10.64 -18.83 -16.76
CA ALA A 91 -10.17 -17.45 -16.67
C ALA A 91 -9.22 -17.08 -17.83
N ASP A 92 -8.32 -17.99 -18.20
CA ASP A 92 -7.37 -17.80 -19.30
C ASP A 92 -8.03 -17.91 -20.68
N ASP A 93 -9.05 -18.76 -20.86
CA ASP A 93 -9.79 -18.84 -22.13
C ASP A 93 -10.69 -17.62 -22.35
N ALA A 94 -11.29 -17.10 -21.28
CA ALA A 94 -12.04 -15.85 -21.30
C ALA A 94 -11.13 -14.67 -21.66
N PHE A 95 -9.97 -14.57 -21.01
CA PHE A 95 -8.97 -13.55 -21.31
C PHE A 95 -8.51 -13.65 -22.76
N ARG A 96 -8.18 -14.85 -23.21
CA ARG A 96 -7.76 -15.09 -24.59
C ARG A 96 -8.88 -14.72 -25.59
N ALA A 97 -10.13 -15.05 -25.33
CA ALA A 97 -11.25 -14.70 -26.22
C ALA A 97 -11.51 -13.19 -26.32
N VAL A 98 -11.33 -12.43 -25.23
CA VAL A 98 -11.50 -10.97 -25.22
C VAL A 98 -10.33 -10.28 -25.92
N PHE A 99 -9.11 -10.81 -25.78
CA PHE A 99 -7.89 -10.16 -26.24
C PHE A 99 -7.26 -10.77 -27.51
N GLU A 100 -7.77 -11.88 -28.07
CA GLU A 100 -7.20 -12.57 -29.25
C GLU A 100 -7.14 -11.71 -30.53
N LYS A 101 -7.92 -10.63 -30.60
CA LYS A 101 -7.84 -9.65 -31.72
C LYS A 101 -6.67 -8.67 -31.58
N GLU A 102 -6.08 -8.56 -30.40
CA GLU A 102 -4.99 -7.65 -30.10
C GLU A 102 -3.72 -8.48 -29.87
N GLN A 103 -2.72 -8.33 -30.73
CA GLN A 103 -1.48 -9.11 -30.64
C GLN A 103 -0.90 -9.04 -29.21
N PRO A 104 -0.42 -10.15 -28.62
CA PRO A 104 0.10 -10.19 -27.24
C PRO A 104 1.21 -9.17 -26.95
N SER A 105 1.91 -8.74 -28.00
CA SER A 105 2.97 -7.73 -27.98
C SER A 105 2.48 -6.28 -27.92
N GLN A 106 1.18 -6.04 -28.15
CA GLN A 106 0.56 -4.71 -28.16
C GLN A 106 -0.33 -4.46 -26.95
N LEU A 107 -0.74 -5.52 -26.23
CA LEU A 107 -1.49 -5.41 -24.99
C LEU A 107 -0.64 -4.72 -23.92
N ARG A 108 -0.81 -3.40 -23.79
CA ARG A 108 -0.18 -2.63 -22.72
C ARG A 108 -0.99 -2.88 -21.46
N CYS A 109 -0.70 -3.98 -20.75
CA CYS A 109 -1.43 -4.37 -19.53
C CYS A 109 -1.49 -3.23 -18.51
N TYR A 110 -0.51 -2.32 -18.53
CA TYR A 110 -0.42 -1.15 -17.65
C TYR A 110 -0.97 0.13 -18.30
N GLY A 111 -1.84 0.82 -17.56
CA GLY A 111 -2.49 2.06 -18.01
C GLY A 111 -1.49 3.17 -18.34
N ARG A 112 -1.85 4.00 -19.32
CA ARG A 112 -1.05 5.13 -19.83
C ARG A 112 -0.65 6.15 -18.73
N SER A 113 -1.34 6.11 -17.59
CA SER A 113 -1.34 7.10 -16.51
C SER A 113 -0.40 6.78 -15.34
N MET A 114 0.27 5.62 -15.33
CA MET A 114 1.14 5.22 -14.21
C MET A 114 2.58 5.65 -14.47
N THR A 115 3.02 6.71 -13.78
CA THR A 115 4.41 7.14 -13.74
C THR A 115 5.06 6.68 -12.45
N THR A 116 6.35 6.32 -12.50
CA THR A 116 7.13 5.87 -11.33
C THR A 116 7.14 6.87 -10.16
N SER A 117 6.84 8.15 -10.42
CA SER A 117 6.78 9.21 -9.42
C SER A 117 5.49 9.20 -8.58
N SER A 118 4.36 8.68 -9.08
CA SER A 118 3.15 8.57 -8.25
C SER A 118 3.30 7.49 -7.18
N LEU A 119 4.04 6.43 -7.50
CA LEU A 119 4.28 5.30 -6.59
C LEU A 119 5.16 5.66 -5.40
N LYS A 120 6.22 6.43 -5.65
CA LYS A 120 7.06 6.97 -4.58
C LYS A 120 6.26 7.82 -3.61
N LYS A 121 5.27 8.58 -4.10
CA LYS A 121 4.41 9.41 -3.26
C LYS A 121 3.49 8.56 -2.40
N ASP A 122 2.90 7.51 -2.96
CA ASP A 122 1.99 6.63 -2.21
C ASP A 122 2.73 5.83 -1.12
N GLU A 123 3.95 5.36 -1.40
CA GLU A 123 4.83 4.70 -0.43
C GLU A 123 5.30 5.65 0.68
N GLU A 124 5.69 6.89 0.34
CA GLU A 124 6.00 7.93 1.33
C GLU A 124 4.79 8.24 2.22
N ILE A 125 3.60 8.39 1.63
CA ILE A 125 2.36 8.65 2.37
C ILE A 125 2.06 7.50 3.33
N ASN A 126 2.24 6.25 2.91
CA ASN A 126 1.94 5.10 3.76
C ASN A 126 2.93 4.97 4.92
N ASN A 127 4.23 5.18 4.66
CA ASN A 127 5.26 5.25 5.69
C ASN A 127 4.97 6.37 6.71
N LEU A 128 4.55 7.56 6.23
CA LEU A 128 4.16 8.66 7.10
C LEU A 128 2.95 8.31 7.98
N LYS A 129 1.92 7.69 7.40
CA LYS A 129 0.72 7.25 8.13
C LYS A 129 1.09 6.24 9.22
N GLN A 130 1.94 5.26 8.91
CA GLN A 130 2.39 4.26 9.87
C GLN A 130 3.21 4.89 11.00
N LYS A 131 4.14 5.80 10.67
CA LYS A 131 4.94 6.51 11.68
C LYS A 131 4.05 7.31 12.63
N HIS A 132 3.06 8.04 12.09
CA HIS A 132 2.11 8.81 12.89
C HIS A 132 1.26 7.90 13.81
N ALA A 133 0.79 6.75 13.31
CA ALA A 133 0.05 5.80 14.13
C ALA A 133 0.89 5.25 15.29
N ASN A 134 2.18 4.97 15.04
CA ASN A 134 3.12 4.50 16.06
C ASN A 134 3.38 5.58 17.12
N GLU A 135 3.57 6.84 16.70
CA GLU A 135 3.77 7.97 17.61
C GLU A 135 2.55 8.22 18.51
N ILE A 136 1.33 8.20 17.94
CA ILE A 136 0.08 8.31 18.72
C ILE A 136 -0.01 7.18 19.75
N THR A 137 0.33 5.97 19.35
CA THR A 137 0.28 4.80 20.24
C THR A 137 1.28 4.95 21.39
N SER A 138 2.50 5.37 21.10
CA SER A 138 3.55 5.64 22.10
C SER A 138 3.13 6.71 23.10
N LEU A 139 2.59 7.85 22.62
CA LEU A 139 2.09 8.93 23.47
C LEU A 139 0.95 8.47 24.38
N LYS A 140 0.01 7.69 23.85
CA LYS A 140 -1.11 7.13 24.60
C LYS A 140 -0.64 6.19 25.72
N GLU A 141 0.40 5.40 25.47
CA GLU A 141 1.00 4.55 26.49
C GLU A 141 1.76 5.34 27.56
N ALA A 142 2.50 6.37 27.17
CA ALA A 142 3.20 7.25 28.10
C ALA A 142 2.22 7.93 29.06
N LEU A 143 1.13 8.52 28.54
CA LEU A 143 0.09 9.13 29.35
C LEU A 143 -0.57 8.12 30.31
N ARG A 144 -0.80 6.89 29.85
CA ARG A 144 -1.32 5.82 30.70
C ARG A 144 -0.35 5.44 31.83
N LYS A 145 0.96 5.43 31.58
CA LYS A 145 1.98 5.17 32.61
C LYS A 145 2.03 6.29 33.64
N GLU A 146 2.05 7.54 33.19
CA GLU A 146 1.98 8.74 34.03
C GLU A 146 0.76 8.71 34.96
N MET A 147 -0.43 8.47 34.40
CA MET A 147 -1.65 8.38 35.20
C MET A 147 -1.60 7.25 36.24
N ARG A 148 -1.10 6.07 35.87
CA ARG A 148 -0.93 4.97 36.84
C ARG A 148 0.05 5.34 37.94
N HIS A 149 1.14 6.04 37.61
CA HIS A 149 2.12 6.48 38.58
C HIS A 149 1.51 7.47 39.57
N LEU A 150 0.79 8.49 39.09
CA LEU A 150 0.09 9.47 39.92
C LEU A 150 -0.95 8.81 40.84
N PHE A 151 -1.77 7.90 40.30
CA PHE A 151 -2.73 7.14 41.11
C PHE A 151 -2.05 6.30 42.20
N THR A 152 -0.91 5.71 41.89
CA THR A 152 -0.14 4.91 42.87
C THR A 152 0.45 5.80 43.96
N GLN A 153 1.01 6.97 43.60
CA GLN A 153 1.50 7.95 44.56
C GLN A 153 0.38 8.47 45.48
N LEU A 154 -0.78 8.83 44.91
CA LEU A 154 -1.93 9.31 45.67
C LEU A 154 -2.42 8.25 46.67
N ARG A 155 -2.51 6.99 46.24
CA ARG A 155 -2.89 5.87 47.11
C ARG A 155 -1.88 5.66 48.24
N ALA A 156 -0.58 5.78 47.96
CA ALA A 156 0.47 5.65 48.96
C ALA A 156 0.45 6.81 49.99
N GLN A 157 0.09 8.02 49.58
CA GLN A 157 -0.09 9.16 50.48
C GLN A 157 -1.33 9.00 51.38
N ALA A 158 -2.44 8.52 50.82
CA ALA A 158 -3.67 8.26 51.59
C ALA A 158 -3.45 7.22 52.71
N VAL A 159 -2.62 6.20 52.49
CA VAL A 159 -2.26 5.19 53.51
C VAL A 159 -1.32 5.74 54.58
N LYS A 160 -0.49 6.75 54.27
CA LYS A 160 0.39 7.41 55.25
C LYS A 160 -0.34 8.43 56.13
N GLY A 161 -1.39 9.08 55.61
CA GLY A 161 -2.19 10.07 56.33
C GLY A 161 -3.15 9.52 57.39
N THR A 162 -3.35 8.20 57.46
CA THR A 162 -4.27 7.56 58.42
C THR A 162 -3.63 7.16 59.75
N ASN A 163 -2.34 7.41 59.96
CA ASN A 163 -1.68 7.15 61.25
C ASN A 163 -1.70 8.40 62.15
N LEU A 164 -2.89 8.82 62.60
CA LEU A 164 -3.02 9.72 63.75
C LEU A 164 -2.84 8.89 65.03
N PRO A 165 -1.89 9.23 65.92
CA PRO A 165 -1.82 8.57 67.21
C PRO A 165 -3.08 8.94 68.00
N HIS A 166 -3.88 7.93 68.36
CA HIS A 166 -4.92 8.08 69.36
C HIS A 166 -4.26 8.56 70.66
N SER A 167 -4.47 9.82 71.03
CA SER A 167 -4.19 10.30 72.37
C SER A 167 -5.24 9.70 73.30
N SER A 168 -4.93 8.58 73.93
CA SER A 168 -5.71 8.05 75.06
C SER A 168 -5.43 8.94 76.28
N GLY A 169 -6.17 10.03 76.39
CA GLY A 169 -6.36 10.73 77.65
C GLY A 169 -7.36 9.96 78.50
N LEU A 170 -6.88 9.26 79.52
CA LEU A 170 -7.72 8.70 80.59
C LEU A 170 -7.27 9.32 81.92
N ALA A 171 -8.21 10.08 82.47
CA ALA A 171 -8.12 10.82 83.72
C ALA A 171 -7.78 9.91 84.92
N HIS A 172 -6.97 10.44 85.83
CA HIS A 172 -7.09 10.12 87.25
C HIS A 172 -7.06 11.43 88.03
N ASP A 173 -8.26 11.88 88.41
CA ASP A 173 -8.44 12.78 89.55
C ASP A 173 -7.97 12.06 90.81
N SER A 174 -7.16 12.73 91.61
CA SER A 174 -7.03 12.42 93.03
C SER A 174 -6.82 13.71 93.82
N VAL A 175 -7.96 14.10 94.40
CA VAL A 175 -8.17 14.97 95.55
C VAL A 175 -7.01 14.87 96.55
N LEU A 176 -6.35 16.00 96.83
CA LEU A 176 -5.50 16.17 98.00
C LEU A 176 -6.28 16.97 99.05
N HIS A 177 -6.80 16.28 100.06
CA HIS A 177 -7.23 16.85 101.32
C HIS A 177 -6.06 16.84 102.30
N LYS A 178 -5.56 18.03 102.67
CA LYS A 178 -5.38 18.55 104.05
C LYS A 178 -4.43 19.74 104.06
#